data_AF-A0AAU1JKM4-F1
#
_entry.id   AF-A0AAU1JKM4-F1
#
_cell.length_a   1.000
_cell.length_b   1.000
_cell.length_c   1.000
_cell.angle_alpha   90.00
_cell.angle_beta   90.00
_cell.angle_gamma   90.00
#
_symmetry.space_group_name_H-M   'P 1'
#
loop_
_entity.id
_entity.type
_entity.pdbx_description
1 polymer ?
#
loop_
_entity_poly.entity_id
_entity_poly.type
_entity_poly.pdbx_seq_one_letter_code
_entity_poly.pdbx_strand_id
1 'polypeptide(L)'
;MVPLTLPTIQRSPYPSTTPLPTVQRNAPSTATPLNHPHPTLAKSPAASPPSTVAAPATRPSIPPPPYTPPTSTPPPDPPPPYSPPTTSASGTPPPPAYEAIPAGQFDPRDLTDFQLDELVHRIIGRITRLIRTELRLDRERIGKLRDPRH
;
A
#
# COMPACT_ATOMS: atom_id res chain seq x y z
N MET A 1 -25.85 -33.93 53.73
CA MET A 1 -25.30 -32.60 53.41
C MET A 1 -23.91 -32.82 52.82
N VAL A 2 -23.71 -32.48 51.55
CA VAL A 2 -22.42 -32.60 50.86
C VAL A 2 -21.81 -31.20 50.78
N PRO A 3 -20.58 -30.95 51.24
CA PRO A 3 -19.99 -29.61 51.16
C PRO A 3 -19.61 -29.29 49.70
N LEU A 4 -19.98 -28.09 49.26
CA LEU A 4 -19.58 -27.54 47.96
C LEU A 4 -18.14 -27.03 48.07
N THR A 5 -17.20 -27.71 47.42
CA THR A 5 -15.81 -27.25 47.30
C THR A 5 -15.72 -26.26 46.13
N LEU A 6 -15.34 -25.01 46.39
CA LEU A 6 -15.08 -24.00 45.36
C LEU A 6 -13.73 -24.28 44.68
N PRO A 7 -13.61 -24.14 43.35
CA PRO A 7 -12.31 -24.23 42.67
C PRO A 7 -11.49 -22.96 42.93
N THR A 8 -10.33 -23.12 43.57
CA THR A 8 -9.29 -22.08 43.66
C THR A 8 -8.69 -21.86 42.28
N ILE A 9 -8.89 -20.67 41.71
CA ILE A 9 -8.20 -20.26 40.47
C ILE A 9 -6.77 -19.84 40.84
N GLN A 10 -5.81 -20.72 40.53
CA GLN A 10 -4.38 -20.44 40.63
C GLN A 10 -3.97 -19.55 39.46
N ARG A 11 -3.79 -18.24 39.70
CA ARG A 11 -3.20 -17.33 38.72
C ARG A 11 -1.71 -17.66 38.57
N SER A 12 -1.33 -18.20 37.42
CA SER A 12 0.07 -18.36 37.04
C SER A 12 0.78 -17.00 37.04
N PRO A 13 2.02 -16.91 37.57
CA PRO A 13 2.83 -15.72 37.44
C PRO A 13 3.21 -15.50 35.97
N TYR A 14 3.06 -14.26 35.50
CA TYR A 14 3.38 -13.82 34.16
C TYR A 14 4.85 -14.14 33.78
N PRO A 15 5.14 -14.57 32.54
CA PRO A 15 6.53 -14.67 32.08
C PRO A 15 7.14 -13.28 31.96
N SER A 16 8.34 -13.12 32.51
CA SER A 16 9.16 -11.92 32.47
C SER A 16 9.40 -11.43 31.04
N THR A 17 9.24 -10.12 30.84
CA THR A 17 9.47 -9.40 29.58
C THR A 17 10.88 -9.63 29.03
N THR A 18 10.99 -10.33 27.90
CA THR A 18 12.20 -10.35 27.07
C THR A 18 12.36 -8.97 26.40
N PRO A 19 13.49 -8.27 26.52
CA PRO A 19 13.68 -7.00 25.81
C PRO A 19 13.76 -7.25 24.30
N LEU A 20 13.01 -6.45 23.53
CA LEU A 20 13.02 -6.48 22.06
C LEU A 20 14.40 -6.07 21.51
N PRO A 21 14.86 -6.64 20.38
CA PRO A 21 16.05 -6.14 19.70
C PRO A 21 15.80 -4.74 19.13
N THR A 22 16.62 -3.77 19.50
CA THR A 22 16.64 -2.43 18.89
C THR A 22 17.18 -2.53 17.47
N VAL A 23 16.35 -2.23 16.46
CA VAL A 23 16.80 -2.09 15.08
C VAL A 23 17.37 -0.69 14.88
N GLN A 24 18.71 -0.59 14.83
CA GLN A 24 19.40 0.65 14.49
C GLN A 24 19.32 0.88 12.97
N ARG A 25 18.60 1.92 12.55
CA ARG A 25 18.57 2.35 11.14
C ARG A 25 19.65 3.39 10.91
N ASN A 26 20.68 3.04 10.15
CA ASN A 26 21.64 3.99 9.62
C ASN A 26 20.97 4.75 8.47
N ALA A 27 20.72 6.05 8.66
CA ALA A 27 20.28 6.92 7.59
C ALA A 27 21.47 7.23 6.65
N PRO A 28 21.31 7.16 5.31
CA PRO A 28 22.32 7.67 4.40
C PRO A 28 22.34 9.21 4.48
N SER A 29 23.50 9.73 4.85
CA SER A 29 23.79 11.16 4.93
C SER A 29 23.73 11.78 3.53
N THR A 30 22.84 12.74 3.32
CA THR A 30 22.81 13.57 2.11
C THR A 30 23.94 14.61 2.18
N ALA A 31 25.02 14.37 1.43
CA ALA A 31 26.05 15.38 1.18
C ALA A 31 25.93 15.86 -0.28
N THR A 32 25.59 17.13 -0.45
CA THR A 32 25.55 17.86 -1.74
C THR A 32 26.95 18.42 -2.09
N PRO A 33 27.17 18.96 -3.30
CA PRO A 33 28.19 18.49 -4.24
C PRO A 33 29.45 19.38 -4.30
N LEU A 34 30.59 18.81 -4.69
CA LEU A 34 31.77 19.59 -5.08
C LEU A 34 32.22 19.22 -6.49
N ASN A 35 32.21 20.26 -7.33
CA ASN A 35 32.74 20.38 -8.67
C ASN A 35 34.23 19.98 -8.74
N HIS A 36 34.71 19.53 -9.90
CA HIS A 36 36.05 19.68 -10.53
C HIS A 36 36.61 18.40 -11.22
N PRO A 37 37.43 18.58 -12.28
CA PRO A 37 37.50 17.68 -13.44
C PRO A 37 38.61 16.61 -13.34
N HIS A 38 38.43 15.50 -14.07
CA HIS A 38 39.41 14.42 -14.20
C HIS A 38 40.38 14.67 -15.37
N PRO A 39 41.70 14.47 -15.20
CA PRO A 39 42.59 14.13 -16.30
C PRO A 39 42.97 12.64 -16.27
N THR A 40 42.76 12.01 -17.43
CA THR A 40 43.64 11.09 -18.17
C THR A 40 44.31 9.91 -17.47
N LEU A 41 43.97 8.68 -17.92
CA LEU A 41 44.96 7.76 -18.50
C LEU A 41 44.28 6.66 -19.35
N ALA A 42 44.87 6.47 -20.53
CA ALA A 42 44.34 5.73 -21.67
C ALA A 42 44.65 4.23 -21.63
N LYS A 43 43.78 3.43 -22.26
CA LYS A 43 44.17 2.28 -23.10
C LYS A 43 43.03 1.96 -24.09
N SER A 44 43.39 1.89 -25.37
CA SER A 44 42.58 1.48 -26.53
C SER A 44 43.36 0.35 -27.25
N PRO A 45 42.87 -0.39 -28.28
CA PRO A 45 41.53 -0.42 -28.90
C PRO A 45 40.96 -1.85 -29.08
N ALA A 46 39.65 -1.98 -29.28
CA ALA A 46 39.08 -3.06 -30.10
C ALA A 46 37.77 -2.55 -30.73
N ALA A 47 37.76 -2.50 -32.06
CA ALA A 47 36.69 -1.91 -32.87
C ALA A 47 35.44 -2.81 -32.90
N SER A 48 34.28 -2.19 -32.79
CA SER A 48 32.99 -2.67 -33.30
C SER A 48 32.15 -1.46 -33.69
N PRO A 49 31.52 -1.42 -34.87
CA PRO A 49 30.74 -0.28 -35.30
C PRO A 49 29.48 -0.14 -34.43
N PRO A 50 29.15 1.06 -33.90
CA PRO A 50 27.88 1.26 -33.21
C PRO A 50 26.74 1.20 -34.23
N SER A 51 25.77 0.32 -33.99
CA SER A 51 24.45 0.42 -34.62
C SER A 51 23.84 1.78 -34.27
N THR A 52 23.69 2.64 -35.27
CA THR A 52 22.98 3.90 -35.15
C THR A 52 21.50 3.60 -34.89
N VAL A 53 21.10 3.49 -33.62
CA VAL A 53 19.70 3.60 -33.26
C VAL A 53 19.34 5.08 -33.41
N ALA A 54 18.52 5.37 -34.42
CA ALA A 54 18.01 6.70 -34.70
C ALA A 54 17.40 7.31 -33.43
N ALA A 55 17.82 8.53 -33.09
CA ALA A 55 17.18 9.33 -32.05
C ALA A 55 15.69 9.54 -32.41
N PRO A 56 14.77 9.55 -31.42
CA PRO A 56 13.37 9.83 -31.69
C PRO A 56 13.23 11.23 -32.28
N ALA A 57 12.58 11.32 -33.44
CA ALA A 57 12.28 12.58 -34.10
C ALA A 57 11.48 13.49 -33.16
N THR A 58 12.00 14.69 -32.93
CA THR A 58 11.34 15.75 -32.16
C THR A 58 10.03 16.11 -32.85
N ARG A 59 8.90 15.82 -32.19
CA ARG A 59 7.57 16.22 -32.67
C ARG A 59 7.48 17.75 -32.72
N PRO A 60 6.97 18.37 -33.79
CA PRO A 60 6.77 19.81 -33.83
C PRO A 60 5.77 20.23 -32.74
N SER A 61 6.19 21.19 -31.91
CA SER A 61 5.36 21.77 -30.86
C SER A 61 4.32 22.71 -31.47
N ILE A 62 3.06 22.27 -31.50
CA ILE A 62 1.93 23.16 -31.84
C ILE A 62 1.74 24.11 -30.65
N PRO A 63 1.72 25.45 -30.85
CA PRO A 63 1.44 26.38 -29.76
C PRO A 63 0.00 26.20 -29.24
N PRO A 64 -0.22 26.33 -27.93
CA PRO A 64 -1.56 26.22 -27.36
C PRO A 64 -2.46 27.35 -27.87
N PRO A 65 -3.79 27.12 -27.98
CA PRO A 65 -4.72 28.16 -28.37
C PRO A 65 -4.75 29.31 -27.35
N PRO A 66 -5.10 30.53 -27.77
CA PRO A 66 -5.22 31.67 -26.87
C PRO A 66 -6.28 31.43 -25.79
N TYR A 67 -5.97 31.82 -24.56
CA TYR A 67 -6.85 31.69 -23.41
C TYR A 67 -8.07 32.61 -23.57
N THR A 68 -9.27 32.01 -23.54
CA THR A 68 -10.52 32.77 -23.37
C THR A 68 -10.90 32.72 -21.88
N PRO A 69 -11.18 33.86 -21.24
CA PRO A 69 -11.64 33.85 -19.86
C PRO A 69 -13.01 33.17 -19.80
N PRO A 70 -13.28 32.33 -18.78
CA PRO A 70 -14.57 31.71 -18.63
C PRO A 70 -15.63 32.79 -18.39
N THR A 71 -16.66 32.80 -19.24
CA THR A 71 -17.91 33.52 -18.98
C THR A 71 -18.47 33.08 -17.64
N SER A 72 -18.85 34.05 -16.81
CA SER A 72 -19.35 33.84 -15.45
C SER A 72 -20.48 32.81 -15.47
N THR A 73 -20.19 31.62 -14.95
CA THR A 73 -21.16 30.54 -14.79
C THR A 73 -22.08 30.90 -13.63
N PRO A 74 -23.40 30.76 -13.76
CA PRO A 74 -24.33 30.99 -12.65
C PRO A 74 -23.94 30.11 -11.44
N PRO A 75 -24.24 30.55 -10.21
CA PRO A 75 -23.93 29.77 -9.02
C PRO A 75 -24.54 28.38 -9.14
N PRO A 76 -23.80 27.31 -8.81
CA PRO A 76 -24.32 25.96 -8.88
C PRO A 76 -25.49 25.81 -7.90
N ASP A 77 -26.53 25.09 -8.34
CA ASP A 77 -27.63 24.68 -7.49
C ASP A 77 -27.12 23.99 -6.22
N PRO A 78 -27.84 24.09 -5.09
CA PRO A 78 -27.46 23.42 -3.86
C PRO A 78 -27.33 21.91 -4.12
N PRO A 79 -26.29 21.26 -3.55
CA PRO A 79 -26.10 19.84 -3.75
C PRO A 79 -27.33 19.07 -3.25
N PRO A 80 -27.69 17.95 -3.90
CA PRO A 80 -28.77 17.11 -3.44
C PRO A 80 -28.52 16.67 -2.00
N PRO A 81 -29.59 16.47 -1.20
CA PRO A 81 -29.46 15.97 0.16
C PRO A 81 -28.64 14.68 0.17
N TYR A 82 -27.67 14.62 1.08
CA TYR A 82 -26.78 13.47 1.22
C TYR A 82 -27.61 12.22 1.49
N SER A 83 -27.69 11.36 0.48
CA SER A 83 -28.18 10.00 0.64
C SER A 83 -26.97 9.16 1.04
N PRO A 84 -27.02 8.40 2.15
CA PRO A 84 -25.93 7.50 2.50
C PRO A 84 -25.70 6.55 1.33
N PRO A 85 -24.43 6.26 0.97
CA PRO A 85 -24.16 5.31 -0.09
C PRO A 85 -24.82 3.99 0.30
N THR A 86 -25.86 3.60 -0.44
CA THR A 86 -26.27 2.21 -0.47
C THR A 86 -25.04 1.44 -0.92
N THR A 87 -24.73 0.33 -0.25
CA THR A 87 -23.55 -0.53 -0.48
C THR A 87 -23.42 -1.06 -1.92
N SER A 88 -24.31 -0.67 -2.82
CA SER A 88 -24.35 -0.97 -4.24
C SER A 88 -23.80 0.16 -5.14
N ALA A 89 -23.47 1.35 -4.61
CA ALA A 89 -23.09 2.53 -5.42
C ALA A 89 -21.62 2.54 -5.89
N SER A 90 -20.76 1.68 -5.34
CA SER A 90 -19.51 1.32 -6.01
C SER A 90 -19.84 0.18 -6.97
N GLY A 91 -19.61 0.33 -8.28
CA GLY A 91 -19.77 -0.73 -9.29
C GLY A 91 -18.86 -1.97 -9.09
N THR A 92 -18.32 -2.14 -7.89
CA THR A 92 -17.74 -3.39 -7.41
C THR A 92 -18.90 -4.25 -6.90
N PRO A 93 -19.14 -5.43 -7.48
CA PRO A 93 -20.13 -6.35 -6.93
C PRO A 93 -19.83 -6.59 -5.44
N PRO A 94 -20.86 -6.76 -4.60
CA PRO A 94 -20.65 -7.09 -3.20
C PRO A 94 -19.72 -8.31 -3.12
N PRO A 95 -18.75 -8.32 -2.17
CA PRO A 95 -17.88 -9.47 -2.03
C PRO A 95 -18.76 -10.72 -1.83
N PRO A 96 -18.35 -11.87 -2.39
CA PRO A 96 -19.11 -13.10 -2.22
C PRO A 96 -19.36 -13.33 -0.73
N ALA A 97 -20.62 -13.62 -0.40
CA ALA A 97 -20.97 -14.03 0.94
C ALA A 97 -20.15 -15.27 1.31
N TYR A 98 -19.76 -15.37 2.58
CA TYR A 98 -19.02 -16.55 3.05
C TYR A 98 -19.94 -17.76 2.96
N GLU A 99 -19.59 -18.71 2.11
CA GLU A 99 -20.21 -20.02 2.04
C GLU A 99 -19.28 -21.01 2.76
N ALA A 100 -19.81 -21.66 3.80
CA ALA A 100 -19.04 -22.63 4.56
C ALA A 100 -18.73 -23.85 3.68
N ILE A 101 -17.45 -24.20 3.59
CA ILE A 101 -17.02 -25.41 2.90
C ILE A 101 -17.45 -26.61 3.78
N PRO A 102 -18.16 -27.62 3.24
CA PRO A 102 -18.53 -28.81 4.00
C PRO A 102 -17.28 -29.52 4.57
N ALA A 103 -17.41 -30.10 5.77
CA ALA A 103 -16.31 -30.80 6.42
C ALA A 103 -15.75 -31.91 5.52
N GLY A 104 -14.41 -31.97 5.38
CA GLY A 104 -13.72 -32.96 4.56
C GLY A 104 -13.59 -32.64 3.07
N GLN A 105 -14.14 -31.52 2.58
CA GLN A 105 -14.04 -31.13 1.16
C GLN A 105 -12.77 -30.33 0.81
N PHE A 106 -12.01 -29.89 1.81
CA PHE A 106 -10.78 -29.12 1.58
C PHE A 106 -9.66 -29.70 2.44
N ASP A 107 -8.68 -30.33 1.78
CA ASP A 107 -7.42 -30.73 2.40
C ASP A 107 -6.31 -29.73 2.03
N PRO A 108 -5.74 -28.98 2.99
CA PRO A 108 -4.64 -28.07 2.72
C PRO A 108 -3.32 -28.77 2.37
N ARG A 109 -3.23 -30.10 2.49
CA ARG A 109 -2.05 -30.89 2.07
C ARG A 109 -2.10 -31.27 0.59
N ASP A 110 -3.27 -31.24 -0.03
CA ASP A 110 -3.46 -31.60 -1.44
C ASP A 110 -3.23 -30.40 -2.40
N LEU A 111 -2.90 -29.23 -1.87
CA LEU A 111 -2.59 -28.03 -2.68
C LEU A 111 -1.25 -28.20 -3.39
N THR A 112 -1.23 -27.88 -4.69
CA THR A 112 0.04 -27.76 -5.42
C THR A 112 0.80 -26.50 -4.97
N ASP A 113 2.13 -26.48 -5.14
CA ASP A 113 2.96 -25.32 -4.77
C ASP A 113 2.47 -24.02 -5.42
N PHE A 114 2.07 -24.08 -6.69
CA PHE A 114 1.50 -22.94 -7.40
C PHE A 114 0.17 -22.47 -6.79
N GLN A 115 -0.72 -23.39 -6.40
CA GLN A 115 -1.97 -23.03 -5.74
C GLN A 115 -1.74 -22.43 -4.36
N LEU A 116 -0.75 -22.94 -3.64
CA LEU A 116 -0.32 -22.37 -2.37
C LEU A 116 0.20 -20.94 -2.57
N ASP A 117 1.06 -20.72 -3.56
CA ASP A 117 1.62 -19.40 -3.89
C ASP A 117 0.51 -18.41 -4.28
N GLU A 118 -0.42 -18.81 -5.13
CA GLU A 118 -1.58 -18.00 -5.51
C GLU A 118 -2.49 -17.69 -4.32
N LEU A 119 -2.74 -18.67 -3.46
CA LEU A 119 -3.53 -18.48 -2.24
C LEU A 119 -2.84 -17.47 -1.32
N VAL A 120 -1.55 -17.64 -1.07
CA VAL A 120 -0.75 -16.76 -0.23
C VAL A 120 -0.73 -15.35 -0.82
N HIS A 121 -0.52 -15.21 -2.14
CA HIS A 121 -0.55 -13.92 -2.82
C HIS A 121 -1.89 -13.19 -2.62
N ARG A 122 -3.00 -13.91 -2.80
CA ARG A 122 -4.35 -13.37 -2.59
C ARG A 122 -4.61 -12.97 -1.13
N ILE A 123 -4.15 -13.78 -0.17
CA ILE A 123 -4.31 -13.52 1.26
C ILE A 123 -3.52 -12.28 1.67
N ILE A 124 -2.24 -12.19 1.29
CA ILE A 124 -1.37 -11.07 1.65
C ILE A 124 -1.93 -9.77 1.05
N GLY A 125 -2.34 -9.78 -0.21
CA GLY A 125 -2.94 -8.60 -0.86
C GLY A 125 -4.20 -8.11 -0.14
N ARG A 126 -5.08 -9.04 0.28
CA ARG A 126 -6.30 -8.70 1.02
C ARG A 126 -6.01 -8.19 2.43
N ILE A 127 -5.20 -8.91 3.21
CA ILE A 127 -4.90 -8.55 4.60
C ILE A 127 -4.17 -7.21 4.68
N THR A 128 -3.17 -6.99 3.83
CA THR A 128 -2.41 -5.73 3.85
C THR A 128 -3.27 -4.52 3.51
N ARG A 129 -4.27 -4.67 2.62
CA ARG A 129 -5.26 -3.62 2.35
C ARG A 129 -6.12 -3.32 3.57
N LEU A 130 -6.63 -4.34 4.26
CA LEU A 130 -7.43 -4.18 5.48
C LEU A 130 -6.63 -3.52 6.61
N ILE A 131 -5.39 -3.96 6.82
CA ILE A 131 -4.48 -3.34 7.79
C ILE A 131 -4.21 -1.89 7.42
N ARG A 132 -3.94 -1.59 6.14
CA ARG A 132 -3.72 -0.20 5.71
C ARG A 132 -4.93 0.68 5.99
N THR A 133 -6.15 0.18 5.81
CA THR A 133 -7.37 0.93 6.13
C THR A 133 -7.58 1.08 7.63
N GLU A 134 -7.34 0.05 8.43
CA GLU A 134 -7.46 0.16 9.89
C GLU A 134 -6.43 1.13 10.47
N LEU A 135 -5.18 1.08 10.01
CA LEU A 135 -4.13 2.01 10.46
C LEU A 135 -4.42 3.44 10.01
N ARG A 136 -5.05 3.62 8.85
CA ARG A 136 -5.51 4.94 8.39
C ARG A 136 -6.55 5.50 9.37
N LEU A 137 -7.60 4.72 9.63
CA LEU A 137 -8.68 5.09 10.54
C LEU A 137 -8.17 5.30 11.97
N ASP A 138 -7.23 4.46 12.41
CA ASP A 138 -6.61 4.60 13.72
C ASP A 138 -5.81 5.90 13.82
N ARG A 139 -5.09 6.28 12.76
CA ARG A 139 -4.41 7.58 12.71
C ARG A 139 -5.39 8.76 12.69
N GLU A 140 -6.57 8.64 12.10
CA GLU A 140 -7.62 9.66 12.14
C GLU A 140 -8.21 9.79 13.55
N ARG A 141 -8.39 8.65 14.23
CA ARG A 141 -8.88 8.53 15.61
C ARG A 141 -7.94 9.18 16.62
N ILE A 142 -6.64 8.97 16.49
CA ILE A 142 -5.61 9.61 17.33
C ILE A 142 -5.18 11.00 16.82
N GLY A 143 -5.86 11.54 15.80
CA GLY A 143 -5.62 12.88 15.26
C GLY A 143 -4.36 13.06 14.41
N LYS A 144 -3.60 12.00 14.11
CA LYS A 144 -2.34 12.03 13.34
C LYS A 144 -2.47 12.02 11.82
N LEU A 145 -3.67 11.79 11.29
CA LEU A 145 -3.93 11.80 9.83
C LEU A 145 -4.91 12.91 9.41
N ARG A 146 -5.38 13.74 10.34
CA ARG A 146 -6.08 14.96 9.97
C ARG A 146 -5.08 15.91 9.31
N ASP A 147 -5.31 16.21 8.04
CA ASP A 147 -4.48 16.99 7.11
C ASP A 147 -4.49 18.50 7.47
N PRO A 148 -3.53 19.35 7.04
CA PRO A 148 -2.71 20.22 7.87
C PRO A 148 -3.05 21.68 7.54
N ARG A 149 -4.35 21.97 7.44
CA ARG A 149 -4.89 23.33 7.30
C ARG A 149 -5.33 23.90 8.67
N HIS A 150 -4.99 23.20 9.74
CA HIS A 150 -5.09 23.61 11.13
C HIS A 150 -3.72 23.55 11.78
#